data_AF-A0A2V4B8S9-F1
#
_entry.id   AF-A0A2V4B8S9-F1
#
_cell.length_a   1.000
_cell.length_b   1.000
_cell.length_c   1.000
_cell.angle_alpha   90.00
_cell.angle_beta   90.00
_cell.angle_gamma   90.00
#
_symmetry.space_group_name_H-M   'P 1'
#
loop_
_entity.id
_entity.type
_entity.pdbx_description
1 polymer ?
#
loop_
_entity_poly.entity_id
_entity_poly.type
_entity_poly.pdbx_seq_one_letter_code
_entity_poly.pdbx_strand_id
1 'polypeptide(L)'
;MWSPEHTTVEDTLGRLIARGYRFVHPRDADGEIITVVGVRAHGHVIDVVRLDAEDDVTAMRLPGDEPNILEPRTVLWSRSGTMRAVVDGLLELSDDAHTEHAPSRTAGCWIRGGAGRAKYLMATA
;
A
#
# COMPACT_ATOMS: atom_id res chain seq x y z
N MET A 1 -25.37 17.36 7.61
CA MET A 1 -25.74 16.64 6.37
C MET A 1 -24.45 16.05 5.84
N TRP A 2 -24.12 14.81 6.24
CA TRP A 2 -22.91 14.13 5.80
C TRP A 2 -23.16 13.57 4.40
N SER A 3 -22.26 13.86 3.45
CA SER A 3 -22.36 13.38 2.08
C SER A 3 -22.14 11.86 2.01
N PRO A 4 -22.93 11.12 1.21
CA PRO A 4 -22.80 9.66 1.07
C PRO A 4 -21.46 9.19 0.49
N GLU A 5 -20.70 10.09 -0.15
CA GLU A 5 -19.35 9.85 -0.66
C GLU A 5 -18.35 9.48 0.46
N HIS A 6 -18.41 10.16 1.61
CA HIS A 6 -17.50 9.93 2.74
C HIS A 6 -17.59 8.51 3.31
N THR A 7 -18.81 7.98 3.42
CA THR A 7 -19.03 6.62 3.96
C THR A 7 -18.41 5.54 3.08
N THR A 8 -18.33 5.76 1.76
CA THR A 8 -17.79 4.78 0.81
C THR A 8 -16.26 4.69 0.90
N VAL A 9 -15.59 5.82 1.06
CA VAL A 9 -14.13 5.88 1.25
C VAL A 9 -13.75 5.31 2.62
N GLU A 10 -14.46 5.67 3.68
CA GLU A 10 -14.21 5.16 5.03
C GLU A 10 -14.42 3.63 5.13
N ASP A 11 -15.48 3.09 4.51
CA ASP A 11 -15.70 1.64 4.45
C ASP A 11 -14.57 0.92 3.69
N THR A 12 -14.16 1.49 2.55
CA THR A 12 -13.08 0.96 1.73
C THR A 12 -11.75 0.91 2.48
N LEU A 13 -11.41 2.01 3.18
CA LEU A 13 -10.24 2.05 4.06
C LEU A 13 -10.37 1.04 5.20
N GLY A 14 -11.55 0.91 5.80
CA GLY A 14 -11.83 -0.07 6.85
C GLY A 14 -11.56 -1.51 6.40
N ARG A 15 -11.99 -1.88 5.19
CA ARG A 15 -11.72 -3.22 4.60
C ARG A 15 -10.22 -3.46 4.41
N LEU A 16 -9.48 -2.47 3.94
CA LEU A 16 -8.02 -2.57 3.80
C LEU A 16 -7.33 -2.66 5.17
N ILE A 17 -7.72 -1.86 6.15
CA ILE A 17 -7.17 -1.94 7.52
C ILE A 17 -7.42 -3.32 8.12
N ALA A 18 -8.63 -3.87 7.97
CA ALA A 18 -8.98 -5.20 8.45
C ALA A 18 -8.11 -6.30 7.80
N ARG A 19 -7.65 -6.09 6.57
CA ARG A 19 -6.72 -6.99 5.86
C ARG A 19 -5.25 -6.79 6.25
N GLY A 20 -4.94 -5.76 7.05
CA GLY A 20 -3.61 -5.48 7.58
C GLY A 20 -2.84 -4.37 6.85
N TYR A 21 -3.52 -3.58 6.01
CA TYR A 21 -2.91 -2.39 5.42
C TYR A 21 -2.64 -1.33 6.47
N ARG A 22 -1.48 -0.70 6.36
CA ARG A 22 -1.09 0.48 7.14
C ARG A 22 -1.00 1.66 6.22
N PHE A 23 -1.70 2.73 6.58
CA PHE A 23 -1.75 3.94 5.78
C PHE A 23 -0.75 4.98 6.27
N VAL A 24 0.00 5.54 5.33
CA VAL A 24 0.88 6.68 5.50
C VAL A 24 0.34 7.83 4.68
N HIS A 25 0.41 9.03 5.26
CA HIS A 25 0.05 10.28 4.61
C HIS A 25 1.35 11.02 4.29
N PRO A 26 2.03 10.70 3.18
CA PRO A 26 3.16 11.49 2.73
C PRO A 26 2.73 12.95 2.60
N ARG A 27 3.58 13.82 3.12
CA ARG A 27 3.44 15.26 3.03
C ARG A 27 4.58 15.82 2.19
N ASP A 28 4.30 16.87 1.43
CA ASP A 28 5.32 17.60 0.69
C ASP A 28 6.22 18.44 1.62
N ALA A 29 7.09 19.26 1.01
CA ALA A 29 8.01 20.14 1.72
C ALA A 29 7.29 21.23 2.53
N ASP A 30 6.06 21.59 2.14
CA ASP A 30 5.21 22.57 2.82
C ASP A 30 4.36 21.92 3.93
N GLY A 31 4.28 20.58 3.96
CA GLY A 31 3.53 19.83 4.96
C GLY A 31 2.11 19.47 4.51
N GLU A 32 1.77 19.72 3.25
CA GLU A 32 0.47 19.38 2.67
C GLU A 32 0.42 17.90 2.31
N ILE A 33 -0.75 17.28 2.55
CA ILE A 33 -0.95 15.86 2.22
C ILE A 33 -1.06 15.73 0.71
N ILE A 34 -0.11 15.01 0.11
CA ILE A 34 -0.06 14.86 -1.35
C ILE A 34 -0.80 13.63 -1.87
N THR A 35 -0.86 12.56 -1.09
CA THR A 35 -1.49 11.29 -1.46
C THR A 35 -1.67 10.42 -0.22
N VAL A 36 -2.60 9.47 -0.23
CA VAL A 36 -2.71 8.45 0.83
C VAL A 36 -2.09 7.16 0.32
N VAL A 37 -1.13 6.60 1.06
CA VAL A 37 -0.44 5.37 0.68
C VAL A 37 -0.73 4.27 1.69
N GLY A 38 -1.47 3.24 1.29
CA GLY A 38 -1.68 2.01 2.04
C GLY A 38 -0.61 0.97 1.72
N VAL A 39 0.01 0.36 2.73
CA VAL A 39 1.04 -0.67 2.55
C VAL A 39 0.74 -1.89 3.41
N ARG A 40 0.80 -3.08 2.81
CA ARG A 40 0.68 -4.39 3.48
C ARG A 40 1.81 -5.30 3.00
N ALA A 41 2.81 -5.51 3.84
CA ALA A 41 3.82 -6.54 3.63
C ALA A 41 3.30 -7.88 4.19
N HIS A 42 3.29 -8.92 3.36
CA HIS A 42 2.86 -10.26 3.76
C HIS A 42 3.53 -11.33 2.89
N GLY A 43 3.79 -12.51 3.46
CA GLY A 43 4.54 -13.56 2.76
C GLY A 43 5.88 -13.06 2.22
N HIS A 44 6.02 -13.07 0.89
CA HIS A 44 7.19 -12.56 0.17
C HIS A 44 6.85 -11.39 -0.78
N VAL A 45 5.72 -10.72 -0.53
CA VAL A 45 5.24 -9.63 -1.38
C VAL A 45 4.84 -8.43 -0.54
N ILE A 46 4.74 -7.28 -1.20
CA ILE A 46 4.30 -6.02 -0.59
C ILE A 46 3.17 -5.49 -1.46
N ASP A 47 1.98 -5.37 -0.88
CA ASP A 47 0.89 -4.68 -1.53
C ASP A 47 0.96 -3.19 -1.18
N VAL A 48 0.92 -2.35 -2.20
CA VAL A 48 0.93 -0.89 -2.10
C VAL A 48 -0.31 -0.36 -2.79
N VAL A 49 -1.05 0.53 -2.14
CA VAL A 49 -2.18 1.26 -2.70
C VAL A 49 -1.89 2.75 -2.57
N ARG A 50 -1.92 3.47 -3.67
CA ARG A 50 -1.80 4.93 -3.73
C ARG A 50 -3.15 5.50 -4.10
N LEU A 51 -3.65 6.41 -3.29
CA LEU A 51 -4.89 7.14 -3.51
C LEU A 51 -4.48 8.60 -3.73
N ASP A 52 -4.29 8.96 -5.00
CA ASP A 52 -3.93 10.31 -5.42
C ASP A 52 -5.19 11.18 -5.56
N ALA A 53 -6.30 10.59 -6.06
CA ALA A 53 -7.65 11.14 -6.02
C ALA A 53 -8.70 10.01 -5.98
N GLU A 54 -9.99 10.32 -5.84
CA GLU A 54 -11.07 9.31 -5.79
C GLU A 54 -11.13 8.42 -7.05
N ASP A 55 -10.89 9.03 -8.21
CA ASP A 55 -10.85 8.37 -9.52
C ASP A 55 -9.42 8.04 -9.98
N ASP A 56 -8.41 8.43 -9.20
CA ASP A 56 -7.00 8.18 -9.49
C ASP A 56 -6.36 7.38 -8.35
N VAL A 57 -6.69 6.09 -8.35
CA VAL A 57 -6.15 5.11 -7.42
C VAL A 57 -5.29 4.12 -8.19
N THR A 58 -4.13 3.78 -7.62
CA THR A 58 -3.23 2.76 -8.17
C THR A 58 -2.87 1.76 -7.07
N ALA A 59 -3.10 0.47 -7.32
CA ALA A 59 -2.61 -0.61 -6.47
C ALA A 59 -1.54 -1.42 -7.21
N MET A 60 -0.55 -1.88 -6.46
CA MET A 60 0.58 -2.66 -6.95
C MET A 60 0.92 -3.75 -5.94
N ARG A 61 1.31 -4.91 -6.44
CA ARG A 61 1.99 -5.96 -5.68
C ARG A 61 3.44 -6.00 -6.12
N LEU A 62 4.34 -5.85 -5.16
CA LEU A 62 5.79 -5.78 -5.34
C LEU A 62 6.44 -7.01 -4.70
N PRO A 63 7.66 -7.39 -5.15
CA PRO A 63 8.48 -8.34 -4.41
C PRO A 63 8.82 -7.82 -3.01
N GLY A 64 8.96 -8.74 -2.05
CA GLY A 64 9.32 -8.45 -0.67
C GLY A 64 10.71 -7.86 -0.47
N ASP A 65 11.57 -7.91 -1.49
CA ASP A 65 12.93 -7.38 -1.53
C ASP A 65 13.05 -6.06 -2.32
N GLU A 66 11.93 -5.45 -2.73
CA GLU A 66 11.94 -4.17 -3.44
C GLU A 66 12.55 -3.05 -2.56
N PRO A 67 13.66 -2.41 -2.99
CA PRO A 67 14.37 -1.43 -2.17
C PRO A 67 13.60 -0.11 -1.96
N ASN A 68 12.75 0.27 -2.92
CA ASN A 68 11.94 1.48 -2.84
C ASN A 68 10.51 1.18 -3.31
N ILE A 69 9.59 1.04 -2.35
CA ILE A 69 8.18 0.74 -2.64
C ILE A 69 7.40 1.94 -3.25
N LEU A 70 7.96 3.16 -3.16
CA LEU A 70 7.35 4.35 -3.75
C LEU A 70 7.76 4.54 -5.21
N GLU A 71 8.92 4.04 -5.59
CA GLU A 71 9.44 4.03 -6.96
C GLU A 71 9.90 2.61 -7.32
N PRO A 72 8.96 1.65 -7.43
CA PRO A 72 9.29 0.25 -7.58
C PRO A 72 9.92 -0.03 -8.94
N ARG A 73 10.99 -0.82 -8.94
CA ARG A 73 11.62 -1.32 -10.18
C ARG A 73 10.92 -2.56 -10.70
N THR A 74 10.36 -3.37 -9.82
CA THR A 74 9.69 -4.62 -10.17
C THR A 74 8.25 -4.62 -9.66
N VAL A 75 7.31 -4.86 -10.57
CA VAL A 75 5.88 -4.93 -10.27
C VAL A 75 5.37 -6.30 -10.69
N LEU A 76 4.87 -7.07 -9.73
CA LEU A 76 4.32 -8.42 -9.95
C LEU A 76 2.87 -8.36 -10.43
N TRP A 77 2.14 -7.35 -9.96
CA TRP A 77 0.77 -7.05 -10.39
C TRP A 77 0.49 -5.57 -10.19
N SER A 78 -0.31 -4.97 -11.05
CA SER A 78 -0.82 -3.61 -10.86
C SER A 78 -2.21 -3.43 -11.43
N ARG A 79 -2.94 -2.46 -10.84
CA ARG A 79 -4.23 -2.00 -11.35
C ARG A 79 -4.42 -0.53 -10.99
N SER A 80 -4.91 0.25 -11.94
CA SER A 80 -5.26 1.65 -11.74
C SER A 80 -6.69 1.96 -12.19
N GLY A 81 -7.25 3.04 -11.66
CA GLY A 81 -8.60 3.52 -11.97
C GLY A 81 -9.35 3.96 -10.71
N THR A 82 -10.66 3.75 -10.70
CA THR A 82 -11.50 4.15 -9.55
C THR A 82 -11.16 3.35 -8.31
N MET A 83 -11.30 3.99 -7.14
CA MET A 83 -11.01 3.37 -5.84
C MET A 83 -11.65 1.99 -5.68
N ARG A 84 -12.92 1.86 -6.05
CA ARG A 84 -13.67 0.59 -5.96
C ARG A 84 -13.08 -0.50 -6.85
N ALA A 85 -12.84 -0.21 -8.13
CA ALA A 85 -12.33 -1.21 -9.07
C ALA A 85 -10.92 -1.68 -8.68
N VAL A 86 -10.10 -0.79 -8.15
CA VAL A 86 -8.73 -1.09 -7.71
C VAL A 86 -8.74 -1.90 -6.42
N VAL A 87 -9.51 -1.47 -5.41
CA VAL A 87 -9.60 -2.20 -4.14
C VAL A 87 -10.21 -3.58 -4.33
N ASP A 88 -11.29 -3.71 -5.11
CA ASP A 88 -11.89 -5.03 -5.34
C ASP A 88 -10.88 -5.96 -6.01
N GLY A 89 -10.16 -5.49 -7.05
CA GLY A 89 -9.09 -6.27 -7.68
C GLY A 89 -7.96 -6.66 -6.74
N LEU A 90 -7.62 -5.80 -5.79
CA LEU A 90 -6.59 -6.08 -4.78
C LEU A 90 -7.06 -7.07 -3.71
N LEU A 91 -8.34 -7.02 -3.34
CA LEU A 91 -8.93 -7.93 -2.36
C LEU A 91 -9.21 -9.32 -2.96
N GLU A 92 -9.41 -9.41 -4.27
CA GLU A 92 -9.51 -10.67 -5.03
C GLU A 92 -8.17 -11.42 -5.10
N LEU A 93 -7.03 -10.73 -4.91
CA LEU A 93 -5.73 -11.40 -4.84
C LEU A 93 -5.59 -12.24 -3.58
N SER A 94 -5.38 -13.54 -3.78
CA SER A 94 -4.92 -14.46 -2.74
C SER A 94 -3.56 -14.02 -2.18
N ASP A 95 -3.30 -14.33 -0.91
CA ASP A 95 -2.04 -13.97 -0.26
C ASP A 95 -0.83 -14.70 -0.89
N ASP A 96 -1.02 -15.94 -1.37
CA ASP A 96 0.01 -16.74 -2.05
C ASP A 96 0.26 -16.33 -3.51
N ALA A 97 -0.59 -15.49 -4.09
CA ALA A 97 -0.47 -15.09 -5.48
C ALA A 97 0.82 -14.28 -5.71
N HIS A 98 1.59 -14.69 -6.72
CA HIS A 98 2.88 -14.10 -7.10
C HIS A 98 4.02 -14.29 -6.08
N THR A 99 3.90 -15.22 -5.13
CA THR A 99 4.98 -15.57 -4.18
C THR A 99 6.10 -16.41 -4.81
N GLU A 100 5.83 -17.08 -5.93
CA GLU A 100 6.73 -18.05 -6.59
C GLU A 100 8.03 -17.43 -7.12
N HIS A 101 8.03 -16.11 -7.37
CA HIS A 101 9.17 -15.38 -7.92
C HIS A 101 9.96 -14.60 -6.87
N ALA A 102 9.59 -14.68 -5.59
CA ALA A 102 10.19 -13.86 -4.55
C ALA A 102 11.29 -14.65 -3.79
N PRO A 103 12.54 -14.15 -3.72
CA PRO A 103 13.60 -14.80 -2.97
C PRO A 103 13.26 -14.89 -1.47
N SER A 104 13.94 -15.81 -0.78
CA SER A 104 13.64 -16.29 0.58
C SER A 104 13.44 -15.20 1.65
N ARG A 105 12.38 -15.37 2.46
CA ARG A 105 11.92 -14.65 3.67
C ARG A 105 12.61 -13.31 3.97
N THR A 106 12.09 -12.22 3.40
CA THR A 106 12.48 -10.87 3.80
C THR A 106 11.71 -10.44 5.05
N ALA A 107 12.38 -10.34 6.19
CA ALA A 107 11.81 -9.79 7.41
C ALA A 107 12.01 -8.26 7.42
N GLY A 108 11.00 -7.47 7.04
CA GLY A 108 11.05 -6.01 7.20
C GLY A 108 10.50 -5.56 8.55
N CYS A 109 11.10 -4.53 9.13
CA CYS A 109 10.68 -3.91 10.39
C CYS A 109 10.31 -2.44 10.17
N TRP A 110 9.19 -2.02 10.77
CA TRP A 110 8.81 -0.62 10.82
C TRP A 110 9.63 0.11 11.88
N ILE A 111 10.46 1.05 11.45
CA ILE A 111 11.20 1.94 12.36
C ILE A 111 10.46 3.27 12.43
N ARG A 112 10.12 3.69 13.65
CA ARG A 112 9.65 5.06 13.91
C ARG A 112 10.85 6.00 13.77
N GLY A 113 10.86 6.81 12.72
CA GLY A 113 11.74 7.98 12.61
C GLY A 113 11.22 9.15 13.43
N GLY A 114 12.13 10.02 13.87
CA GLY A 114 11.77 11.27 14.57
C GLY A 114 10.86 12.16 13.71
N ALA A 115 9.99 12.93 14.37
CA ALA A 115 8.95 13.79 13.79
C ALA A 115 7.75 13.07 13.13
N GLY A 116 7.32 11.91 13.66
CA GLY A 116 6.11 11.22 13.20
C GLY A 116 6.24 10.50 11.86
N ARG A 117 7.47 10.35 11.35
CA ARG A 117 7.76 9.65 10.10
C ARG A 117 8.00 8.17 10.39
N ALA A 118 7.15 7.27 9.90
CA ALA A 118 7.46 5.85 9.89
C ALA A 118 8.26 5.49 8.64
N LYS A 119 9.34 4.73 8.79
CA LYS A 119 10.11 4.18 7.67
C LYS A 119 10.05 2.65 7.75
N TYR A 120 9.75 2.02 6.63
CA TYR A 120 9.89 0.57 6.50
C TYR A 120 11.35 0.26 6.15
N LEU A 121 12.01 -0.57 6.97
CA LEU A 121 13.38 -1.00 6.73
C LEU A 121 13.42 -2.52 6.63
N MET A 122 14.04 -3.01 5.56
CA MET A 122 14.30 -4.44 5.39
C MET A 122 15.41 -4.87 6.34
N ALA A 123 15.23 -5.97 7.07
CA ALA A 123 16.36 -6.63 7.72
C ALA A 123 17.17 -7.35 6.64
N THR A 124 18.38 -6.87 6.40
CA THR A 124 19.40 -7.59 5.65
C THR A 124 20.11 -8.54 6.63
N ALA A 125 20.02 -9.84 6.39
CA ALA A 125 20.77 -10.86 7.15
C ALA A 125 22.27 -10.82 6.82
#